data_AF-A0A2G4IM10-F1
#
_entry.id   AF-A0A2G4IM10-F1
#
_cell.length_a   1.000
_cell.length_b   1.000
_cell.length_c   1.000
_cell.angle_alpha   90.00
_cell.angle_beta   90.00
_cell.angle_gamma   90.00
#
_symmetry.space_group_name_H-M   'P 1'
#
loop_
_entity.id
_entity.type
_entity.pdbx_description
1 polymer ?
#
loop_
_entity_poly.entity_id
_entity_poly.type
_entity_poly.pdbx_seq_one_letter_code
_entity_poly.pdbx_strand_id
1 'polypeptide(L)'
;MCRCKGHRIALVDHVHRGQYATDHRRNKRVPQDPLPTPSVSWAAAARTWLLIGATGFGGPAGQIAILHREVVERKRWLGEDEFLAALRLCMLLPGPEAQQLATYAGWRLQGVAGAILAGTLFVLPGALLVTGLAWLHAASGSLPAVAAAFAGTRPAVVALVVLATWRIGRRSIKTLTGLAIAIAAVAAMAVGVSFPLVVVVAAIIGMVIDVRTVKRSGHELTNDPPQGVSAAAHDPEVAPWRMATLWPVVRAATIGLVVWAAAYGGVVTWNLAGGRGPAMAMLFTKTTLLSLGGAYAVVPWALDESLARGWLEPPERFDALAMGEATPGPLILVVTFIGFLAGWKTLPAGDPIAGVWGAAIATAFAFIPSFAMVLGLAPWVRSIHTGSRLDRALAAIGAVVVGALALLAVRLAIEAFAPGKEPLTPSALLPVMLSLASGTALLRGWLATPVVVLAAAAVGIVVGWLQ
;
A
#
# COMPACT_ATOMS: atom_id res chain seq x y z
N MET A 1 -34.33 8.40 -78.86
CA MET A 1 -35.76 8.53 -78.52
C MET A 1 -35.94 9.71 -77.57
N CYS A 2 -36.76 10.69 -78.00
CA CYS A 2 -37.46 11.77 -77.28
C CYS A 2 -36.73 12.64 -76.24
N ARG A 3 -36.42 13.92 -76.56
CA ARG A 3 -37.23 15.17 -76.34
C ARG A 3 -37.15 15.68 -74.89
N CYS A 4 -36.44 16.78 -74.61
CA CYS A 4 -36.78 18.21 -74.82
C CYS A 4 -37.59 18.86 -73.69
N LYS A 5 -37.05 19.99 -73.20
CA LYS A 5 -37.66 21.23 -72.62
C LYS A 5 -37.19 21.49 -71.17
N GLY A 6 -36.68 22.67 -70.81
CA GLY A 6 -36.60 23.92 -71.56
C GLY A 6 -35.84 25.02 -70.80
N HIS A 7 -35.32 25.97 -71.58
CA HIS A 7 -35.28 27.44 -71.38
C HIS A 7 -34.71 27.99 -70.06
N ARG A 8 -34.00 29.14 -70.01
CA ARG A 8 -33.24 30.03 -70.90
C ARG A 8 -32.84 31.17 -69.94
N ILE A 9 -31.56 31.51 -69.90
CA ILE A 9 -30.97 32.88 -69.96
C ILE A 9 -31.39 33.94 -68.92
N ALA A 10 -30.36 34.53 -68.27
CA ALA A 10 -30.10 35.95 -67.95
C ALA A 10 -29.80 36.19 -66.45
N LEU A 11 -28.59 36.57 -66.03
CA LEU A 11 -27.83 37.85 -66.16
C LEU A 11 -28.07 38.80 -64.97
N VAL A 12 -27.01 39.54 -64.59
CA VAL A 12 -26.94 40.76 -63.73
C VAL A 12 -26.77 40.47 -62.22
N ASP A 13 -25.57 40.60 -61.64
CA ASP A 13 -24.84 41.82 -61.17
C ASP A 13 -25.40 42.48 -59.89
N HIS A 14 -24.53 42.56 -58.87
CA HIS A 14 -24.25 43.69 -57.95
C HIS A 14 -23.84 43.21 -56.54
N VAL A 15 -22.58 43.39 -56.12
CA VAL A 15 -21.92 44.61 -55.59
C VAL A 15 -22.26 44.89 -54.10
N HIS A 16 -21.25 44.61 -53.27
CA HIS A 16 -20.73 45.36 -52.10
C HIS A 16 -21.64 45.95 -50.99
N ARG A 17 -21.28 45.56 -49.75
CA ARG A 17 -21.03 46.35 -48.51
C ARG A 17 -21.81 45.86 -47.29
N GLY A 18 -21.12 45.70 -46.16
CA GLY A 18 -21.80 45.65 -44.86
C GLY A 18 -20.99 45.06 -43.71
N GLN A 19 -20.02 45.84 -43.20
CA GLN A 19 -19.73 45.99 -41.76
C GLN A 19 -19.41 44.74 -40.91
N TYR A 20 -18.11 44.56 -40.63
CA TYR A 20 -17.63 43.89 -39.43
C TYR A 20 -17.99 44.73 -38.20
N ALA A 21 -19.16 44.45 -37.60
CA ALA A 21 -19.50 44.93 -36.27
C ALA A 21 -19.00 43.89 -35.24
N THR A 22 -17.97 44.25 -34.48
CA THR A 22 -17.51 43.50 -33.31
C THR A 22 -18.57 43.57 -32.21
N ASP A 23 -19.44 42.55 -32.15
CA ASP A 23 -20.41 42.37 -31.06
C ASP A 23 -19.68 41.85 -29.82
N HIS A 24 -19.24 42.77 -28.95
CA HIS A 24 -18.81 42.46 -27.58
C HIS A 24 -20.04 42.10 -26.73
N ARG A 25 -20.70 40.97 -27.02
CA ARG A 25 -21.63 40.35 -26.08
C ARG A 25 -20.87 39.83 -24.88
N ARG A 26 -21.05 40.53 -23.75
CA ARG A 26 -20.86 40.00 -22.39
C ARG A 26 -21.33 38.55 -22.33
N ASN A 27 -20.40 37.63 -22.22
CA ASN A 27 -20.63 36.24 -21.89
C ASN A 27 -21.26 36.19 -20.48
N LYS A 28 -22.59 36.27 -20.40
CA LYS A 28 -23.33 36.01 -19.17
C LYS A 28 -23.12 34.54 -18.84
N ARG A 29 -22.18 34.25 -17.92
CA ARG A 29 -22.06 32.94 -17.30
C ARG A 29 -23.43 32.56 -16.77
N VAL A 30 -24.06 31.57 -17.37
CA VAL A 30 -25.22 30.90 -16.79
C VAL A 30 -24.75 30.39 -15.43
N PRO A 31 -25.39 30.74 -14.30
CA PRO A 31 -25.10 30.11 -13.03
C PRO A 31 -25.40 28.63 -13.20
N GLN A 32 -24.37 27.80 -13.30
CA GLN A 32 -24.55 26.35 -13.20
C GLN A 32 -24.80 26.08 -11.72
N ASP A 33 -26.04 25.73 -11.38
CA ASP A 33 -26.35 25.23 -10.06
C ASP A 33 -25.40 24.07 -9.71
N PRO A 34 -24.91 23.98 -8.46
CA PRO A 34 -24.17 22.83 -7.98
C PRO A 34 -24.82 21.52 -8.39
N LEU A 35 -24.11 20.67 -9.15
CA LEU A 35 -24.52 19.27 -9.24
C LEU A 35 -24.52 18.72 -7.81
N PRO A 36 -25.63 18.13 -7.33
CA PRO A 36 -25.69 17.57 -5.99
C PRO A 36 -24.60 16.49 -5.85
N THR A 37 -23.60 16.71 -4.99
CA THR A 37 -23.63 15.98 -3.72
C THR A 37 -24.25 14.59 -3.80
N PRO A 38 -23.72 13.54 -4.45
CA PRO A 38 -24.37 12.24 -4.40
C PRO A 38 -24.48 11.87 -2.92
N SER A 39 -25.70 11.83 -2.39
CA SER A 39 -25.93 11.46 -1.00
C SER A 39 -25.69 9.96 -0.88
N VAL A 40 -24.41 9.58 -0.77
CA VAL A 40 -24.03 8.17 -0.62
C VAL A 40 -24.58 7.70 0.72
N SER A 41 -25.46 6.71 0.68
CA SER A 41 -25.97 6.05 1.88
C SER A 41 -24.80 5.43 2.67
N TRP A 42 -24.78 5.63 3.99
CA TRP A 42 -23.79 5.04 4.90
C TRP A 42 -23.68 3.52 4.76
N ALA A 43 -24.80 2.82 4.58
CA ALA A 43 -24.80 1.38 4.39
C ALA A 43 -24.14 0.97 3.06
N ALA A 44 -24.38 1.73 1.99
CA ALA A 44 -23.76 1.49 0.69
C ALA A 44 -22.25 1.76 0.72
N ALA A 45 -21.82 2.81 1.43
CA ALA A 45 -20.41 3.10 1.70
C ALA A 45 -19.77 1.96 2.49
N ALA A 46 -20.33 1.60 3.65
CA ALA A 46 -19.82 0.53 4.51
C ALA A 46 -19.66 -0.80 3.77
N ARG A 47 -20.70 -1.22 3.02
CA ARG A 47 -20.63 -2.43 2.20
C ARG A 47 -19.51 -2.37 1.16
N THR A 48 -19.30 -1.21 0.54
CA THR A 48 -18.23 -1.03 -0.44
C THR A 48 -16.87 -1.18 0.22
N TRP A 49 -16.61 -0.47 1.32
CA TRP A 49 -15.31 -0.52 2.00
C TRP A 49 -15.00 -1.90 2.55
N LEU A 50 -16.00 -2.59 3.10
CA LEU A 50 -15.86 -3.96 3.58
C LEU A 50 -15.54 -4.93 2.43
N LEU A 51 -16.22 -4.80 1.28
CA LEU A 51 -15.95 -5.65 0.11
C LEU A 51 -14.56 -5.38 -0.47
N ILE A 52 -14.14 -4.12 -0.57
CA ILE A 52 -12.78 -3.76 -1.02
C ILE A 52 -11.75 -4.36 -0.05
N GLY A 53 -11.96 -4.22 1.26
CA GLY A 53 -11.07 -4.82 2.27
C GLY A 53 -11.01 -6.34 2.19
N ALA A 54 -12.15 -7.00 2.00
CA ALA A 54 -12.25 -8.46 1.95
C ALA A 54 -11.74 -9.08 0.62
N THR A 55 -11.63 -8.27 -0.44
CA THR A 55 -11.21 -8.74 -1.78
C THR A 55 -9.90 -8.09 -2.25
N GLY A 56 -9.27 -7.26 -1.42
CA GLY A 56 -8.07 -6.48 -1.71
C GLY A 56 -6.79 -7.32 -1.81
N PHE A 57 -6.78 -8.33 -2.68
CA PHE A 57 -5.60 -9.14 -2.97
C PHE A 57 -4.70 -8.49 -4.03
N GLY A 58 -3.46 -8.96 -4.13
CA GLY A 58 -2.52 -8.53 -5.19
C GLY A 58 -1.56 -7.41 -4.79
N GLY A 59 -1.30 -7.26 -3.49
CA GLY A 59 -0.39 -6.25 -2.96
C GLY A 59 -0.86 -4.81 -3.20
N PRO A 60 0.00 -3.80 -2.95
CA PRO A 60 -0.36 -2.38 -3.03
C PRO A 60 -0.89 -1.98 -4.42
N ALA A 61 -0.28 -2.47 -5.49
CA ALA A 61 -0.72 -2.14 -6.85
C ALA A 61 -2.10 -2.75 -7.18
N GLY A 62 -2.35 -4.00 -6.78
CA GLY A 62 -3.66 -4.63 -6.94
C GLY A 62 -4.75 -3.93 -6.14
N GLN A 63 -4.46 -3.54 -4.90
CA GLN A 63 -5.40 -2.80 -4.04
C GLN A 63 -5.69 -1.40 -4.57
N ILE A 64 -4.68 -0.68 -5.04
CA ILE A 64 -4.88 0.63 -5.68
C ILE A 64 -5.73 0.49 -6.95
N ALA A 65 -5.52 -0.56 -7.76
CA ALA A 65 -6.33 -0.82 -8.95
C ALA A 65 -7.78 -1.15 -8.60
N ILE A 66 -8.03 -1.96 -7.54
CA ILE A 66 -9.37 -2.23 -7.04
C ILE A 66 -10.02 -0.91 -6.56
N LEU A 67 -9.32 -0.11 -5.75
CA LEU A 67 -9.82 1.18 -5.28
C LEU A 67 -10.17 2.11 -6.44
N HIS A 68 -9.30 2.21 -7.45
CA HIS A 68 -9.52 3.03 -8.64
C HIS A 68 -10.76 2.56 -9.41
N ARG A 69 -10.84 1.28 -9.76
CA ARG A 69 -12.00 0.68 -10.45
C ARG A 69 -13.31 0.91 -9.69
N GLU A 70 -13.28 0.76 -8.37
CA GLU A 70 -14.47 0.87 -7.53
C GLU A 70 -14.92 2.32 -7.35
N VAL A 71 -14.00 3.21 -6.99
CA VAL A 71 -14.28 4.59 -6.57
C VAL A 71 -14.31 5.55 -7.76
N VAL A 72 -13.50 5.34 -8.78
CA VAL A 72 -13.40 6.21 -9.97
C VAL A 72 -14.25 5.67 -11.10
N GLU A 73 -13.98 4.45 -11.59
CA GLU A 73 -14.61 3.96 -12.81
C GLU A 73 -16.09 3.58 -12.62
N ARG A 74 -16.37 2.70 -11.65
CA ARG A 74 -17.70 2.11 -11.47
C ARG A 74 -18.66 3.04 -10.75
N LYS A 75 -18.25 3.58 -9.60
CA LYS A 75 -19.12 4.41 -8.75
C LYS A 75 -19.00 5.90 -9.03
N ARG A 76 -17.89 6.35 -9.65
CA ARG A 76 -17.62 7.76 -9.96
C ARG A 76 -17.76 8.67 -8.74
N TRP A 77 -17.32 8.18 -7.60
CA TRP A 77 -17.24 8.89 -6.33
C TRP A 77 -16.10 9.90 -6.30
N LEU A 78 -15.02 9.63 -7.01
CA LEU A 78 -13.90 10.55 -7.24
C LEU A 78 -13.61 10.66 -8.74
N GLY A 79 -13.12 11.81 -9.17
CA GLY A 79 -12.55 11.98 -10.51
C GLY A 79 -11.12 11.44 -10.61
N GLU A 80 -10.66 11.21 -11.84
CA GLU A 80 -9.32 10.67 -12.14
C GLU A 80 -8.21 11.54 -11.53
N ASP A 81 -8.22 12.85 -11.82
CA ASP A 81 -7.19 13.77 -11.34
C ASP A 81 -7.13 13.86 -9.81
N GLU A 82 -8.29 13.80 -9.17
CA GLU A 82 -8.40 13.82 -7.71
C GLU A 82 -7.85 12.53 -7.10
N PHE A 83 -8.18 11.37 -7.68
CA PHE A 83 -7.66 10.08 -7.25
C PHE A 83 -6.13 10.03 -7.40
N LEU A 84 -5.59 10.47 -8.53
CA LEU A 84 -4.15 10.51 -8.78
C LEU A 84 -3.44 11.49 -7.84
N ALA A 85 -4.04 12.65 -7.55
CA ALA A 85 -3.49 13.58 -6.57
C ALA A 85 -3.45 12.96 -5.16
N ALA A 86 -4.54 12.29 -4.75
CA ALA A 86 -4.61 11.61 -3.46
C ALA A 86 -3.60 10.46 -3.37
N LEU A 87 -3.44 9.69 -4.44
CA LEU A 87 -2.45 8.62 -4.53
C LEU A 87 -1.03 9.17 -4.36
N ARG A 88 -0.70 10.29 -5.01
CA ARG A 88 0.60 10.96 -4.84
C ARG A 88 0.84 11.33 -3.39
N LEU A 89 -0.14 11.95 -2.71
CA LEU A 89 -0.03 12.25 -1.28
C LEU A 89 0.25 10.99 -0.46
N CYS A 90 -0.54 9.92 -0.67
CA CYS A 90 -0.41 8.68 0.10
C CYS A 90 0.95 7.98 -0.13
N MET A 91 1.60 8.21 -1.28
CA MET A 91 2.95 7.72 -1.54
C MET A 91 4.05 8.52 -0.82
N LEU A 92 3.76 9.76 -0.40
CA LEU A 92 4.68 10.58 0.41
C LEU A 92 4.54 10.28 1.91
N LEU A 93 3.35 9.87 2.34
CA LEU A 93 3.06 9.59 3.73
C LEU A 93 3.62 8.21 4.13
N PRO A 94 4.21 8.07 5.33
CA PRO A 94 4.58 6.77 5.83
C PRO A 94 3.32 5.94 6.15
N GLY A 95 3.30 4.67 5.77
CA GLY A 95 2.22 3.73 6.07
C GLY A 95 1.65 3.00 4.84
N PRO A 96 0.52 2.30 5.00
CA PRO A 96 -0.09 1.47 3.96
C PRO A 96 -0.92 2.30 2.97
N GLU A 97 -0.40 2.51 1.77
CA GLU A 97 -0.91 3.50 0.82
C GLU A 97 -2.36 3.24 0.39
N ALA A 98 -2.73 1.99 0.16
CA ALA A 98 -4.09 1.64 -0.25
C ALA A 98 -5.12 1.94 0.87
N GLN A 99 -4.77 1.67 2.13
CA GLN A 99 -5.62 2.02 3.27
C GLN A 99 -5.73 3.54 3.41
N GLN A 100 -4.63 4.26 3.24
CA GLN A 100 -4.63 5.72 3.29
C GLN A 100 -5.51 6.33 2.18
N LEU A 101 -5.45 5.77 0.97
CA LEU A 101 -6.27 6.19 -0.15
C LEU A 101 -7.76 5.88 0.08
N ALA A 102 -8.09 4.73 0.67
CA ALA A 102 -9.45 4.42 1.12
C ALA A 102 -9.95 5.41 2.18
N THR A 103 -9.11 5.76 3.16
CA THR A 103 -9.40 6.77 4.18
C THR A 103 -9.62 8.15 3.56
N TYR A 104 -8.80 8.56 2.58
CA TYR A 104 -9.00 9.81 1.86
C TYR A 104 -10.33 9.80 1.10
N ALA A 105 -10.63 8.74 0.35
CA ALA A 105 -11.87 8.63 -0.39
C ALA A 105 -13.10 8.65 0.53
N GLY A 106 -13.04 7.96 1.68
CA GLY A 106 -14.08 8.04 2.71
C GLY A 106 -14.23 9.46 3.28
N TRP A 107 -13.11 10.15 3.52
CA TRP A 107 -13.12 11.55 3.95
C TRP A 107 -13.81 12.47 2.94
N ARG A 108 -13.53 12.28 1.65
CA ARG A 108 -14.15 13.07 0.58
C ARG A 108 -15.65 12.86 0.47
N LEU A 109 -16.14 11.65 0.75
CA LEU A 109 -17.56 11.33 0.64
C LEU A 109 -18.38 11.78 1.86
N GLN A 110 -17.89 11.55 3.07
CA GLN A 110 -18.67 11.73 4.30
C GLN A 110 -17.85 12.33 5.46
N GLY A 111 -16.80 13.09 5.14
CA GLY A 111 -15.95 13.76 6.13
C GLY A 111 -15.20 12.79 7.05
N VAL A 112 -14.84 13.24 8.25
CA VAL A 112 -14.01 12.46 9.18
C VAL A 112 -14.63 11.09 9.52
N ALA A 113 -15.95 11.03 9.71
CA ALA A 113 -16.65 9.78 9.97
C ALA A 113 -16.56 8.80 8.78
N GLY A 114 -16.69 9.30 7.55
CA GLY A 114 -16.44 8.51 6.34
C GLY A 114 -15.01 7.99 6.24
N ALA A 115 -14.04 8.80 6.66
CA ALA A 115 -12.62 8.43 6.67
C ALA A 115 -12.33 7.27 7.64
N ILE A 116 -12.85 7.36 8.87
CA ILE A 116 -12.71 6.33 9.91
C ILE A 116 -13.40 5.04 9.44
N LEU A 117 -14.63 5.14 8.93
CA LEU A 117 -15.38 4.00 8.42
C LEU A 117 -14.63 3.30 7.27
N ALA A 118 -14.20 4.06 6.27
CA ALA A 118 -13.54 3.52 5.08
C ALA A 118 -12.22 2.84 5.42
N GLY A 119 -11.34 3.51 6.17
CA GLY A 119 -10.05 2.94 6.56
C GLY A 119 -10.19 1.72 7.46
N THR A 120 -11.15 1.74 8.40
CA THR A 120 -11.35 0.62 9.33
C THR A 120 -11.89 -0.60 8.59
N LEU A 121 -12.95 -0.44 7.79
CA LEU A 121 -13.55 -1.55 7.04
C LEU A 121 -12.64 -2.08 5.91
N PHE A 122 -11.70 -1.27 5.44
CA PHE A 122 -10.66 -1.73 4.52
C PHE A 122 -9.69 -2.72 5.19
N VAL A 123 -9.34 -2.51 6.46
CA VAL A 123 -8.34 -3.31 7.20
C VAL A 123 -8.97 -4.48 7.96
N LEU A 124 -10.14 -4.25 8.55
CA LEU A 124 -10.81 -5.17 9.46
C LEU A 124 -10.98 -6.61 8.95
N PRO A 125 -11.49 -6.88 7.73
CA PRO A 125 -11.67 -8.26 7.27
C PRO A 125 -10.35 -9.02 7.14
N GLY A 126 -9.30 -8.36 6.65
CA GLY A 126 -7.95 -8.92 6.60
C GLY A 126 -7.38 -9.19 7.99
N ALA A 127 -7.49 -8.22 8.90
CA ALA A 127 -7.00 -8.37 10.28
C ALA A 127 -7.68 -9.53 11.02
N LEU A 128 -9.01 -9.68 10.86
CA LEU A 128 -9.76 -10.80 11.44
C LEU A 128 -9.33 -12.13 10.84
N LEU A 129 -9.15 -12.21 9.52
CA LEU A 129 -8.69 -13.43 8.87
C LEU A 129 -7.27 -13.81 9.33
N VAL A 130 -6.34 -12.85 9.34
CA VAL A 130 -4.97 -13.07 9.83
C VAL A 130 -4.97 -13.52 11.29
N THR A 131 -5.81 -12.92 12.14
CA THR A 131 -5.95 -13.33 13.54
C THR A 131 -6.46 -14.76 13.65
N GLY A 132 -7.47 -15.14 12.87
CA GLY A 132 -7.98 -16.52 12.84
C GLY A 132 -6.94 -17.53 12.36
N LEU A 133 -6.16 -17.17 11.32
CA LEU A 133 -5.08 -18.03 10.82
C LEU A 133 -3.90 -18.10 11.80
N ALA A 134 -3.57 -17.02 12.50
CA ALA A 134 -2.56 -17.00 13.57
C ALA A 134 -2.99 -17.87 14.75
N TRP A 135 -4.27 -17.81 15.13
CA TRP A 135 -4.84 -18.69 16.14
C TRP A 135 -4.74 -20.15 15.70
N LEU A 136 -5.16 -20.47 14.46
CA LEU A 136 -5.05 -21.83 13.95
C LEU A 136 -3.59 -22.30 13.99
N HIS A 137 -2.64 -21.49 13.53
CA HIS A 137 -1.21 -21.79 13.58
C HIS A 137 -0.76 -22.10 15.03
N ALA A 138 -1.06 -21.22 15.98
CA ALA A 138 -0.59 -21.37 17.36
C ALA A 138 -1.28 -22.52 18.12
N ALA A 139 -2.58 -22.73 17.88
CA ALA A 139 -3.37 -23.78 18.54
C ALA A 139 -3.18 -25.17 17.94
N SER A 140 -2.71 -25.26 16.68
CA SER A 140 -2.48 -26.54 16.00
C SER A 140 -1.33 -27.35 16.59
N GLY A 141 -0.52 -26.77 17.49
CA GLY A 141 0.57 -27.46 18.17
C GLY A 141 1.50 -28.17 17.19
N SER A 142 1.71 -29.47 17.39
CA SER A 142 2.57 -30.32 16.54
C SER A 142 1.80 -31.10 15.47
N LEU A 143 0.60 -30.66 15.05
CA LEU A 143 -0.16 -31.34 14.00
C LEU A 143 0.69 -31.44 12.72
N PRO A 144 1.06 -32.66 12.26
CA PRO A 144 1.98 -32.82 11.15
C PRO A 144 1.48 -32.15 9.87
N ALA A 145 0.17 -32.19 9.61
CA ALA A 145 -0.43 -31.58 8.44
C ALA A 145 -0.26 -30.04 8.41
N VAL A 146 -0.37 -29.38 9.56
CA VAL A 146 -0.20 -27.92 9.64
C VAL A 146 1.27 -27.55 9.48
N ALA A 147 2.17 -28.27 10.16
CA ALA A 147 3.60 -28.09 9.99
C ALA A 147 4.04 -28.31 8.52
N ALA A 148 3.51 -29.35 7.87
CA ALA A 148 3.75 -29.66 6.46
C ALA A 148 3.19 -28.59 5.52
N ALA A 149 2.00 -28.04 5.82
CA ALA A 149 1.43 -26.92 5.06
C ALA A 149 2.35 -25.70 5.08
N PHE A 150 2.80 -25.27 6.26
CA PHE A 150 3.72 -24.13 6.39
C PHE A 150 5.11 -24.44 5.79
N ALA A 151 5.61 -25.68 5.92
CA ALA A 151 6.84 -26.08 5.23
C ALA A 151 6.71 -25.92 3.70
N GLY A 152 5.55 -26.25 3.14
CA GLY A 152 5.25 -26.04 1.71
C GLY A 152 5.18 -24.56 1.30
N THR A 153 4.72 -23.66 2.17
CA THR A 153 4.63 -22.22 1.84
C THR A 153 5.98 -21.51 1.85
N ARG A 154 6.96 -21.96 2.64
CA ARG A 154 8.31 -21.35 2.73
C ARG A 154 8.96 -21.05 1.37
N PRO A 155 9.11 -22.02 0.43
CA PRO A 155 9.68 -21.74 -0.89
C PRO A 155 8.82 -20.78 -1.73
N ALA A 156 7.49 -20.79 -1.58
CA ALA A 156 6.61 -19.83 -2.25
C ALA A 156 6.81 -18.40 -1.69
N VAL A 157 7.02 -18.25 -0.39
CA VAL A 157 7.36 -16.96 0.25
C VAL A 157 8.68 -16.41 -0.28
N VAL A 158 9.71 -17.25 -0.45
CA VAL A 158 10.97 -16.80 -1.08
C VAL A 158 10.69 -16.22 -2.47
N ALA A 159 9.91 -16.92 -3.29
CA ALA A 159 9.52 -16.44 -4.61
C ALA A 159 8.74 -15.11 -4.56
N LEU A 160 7.83 -14.96 -3.59
CA LEU A 160 7.05 -13.73 -3.38
C LEU A 160 7.95 -12.55 -3.03
N VAL A 161 8.88 -12.72 -2.09
CA VAL A 161 9.80 -11.66 -1.66
C VAL A 161 10.77 -11.29 -2.79
N VAL A 162 11.30 -12.28 -3.54
CA VAL A 162 12.13 -12.03 -4.74
C VAL A 162 11.35 -11.24 -5.79
N LEU A 163 10.10 -11.63 -6.05
CA LEU A 163 9.24 -10.95 -7.00
C LEU A 163 8.90 -9.52 -6.57
N ALA A 164 8.60 -9.31 -5.29
CA ALA A 164 8.38 -7.98 -4.72
C ALA A 164 9.63 -7.11 -4.88
N THR A 165 10.81 -7.66 -4.54
CA THR A 165 12.11 -7.01 -4.73
C THR A 165 12.32 -6.60 -6.18
N TRP A 166 12.05 -7.50 -7.14
CA TRP A 166 12.19 -7.23 -8.56
C TRP A 166 11.21 -6.15 -9.06
N ARG A 167 9.93 -6.24 -8.69
CA ARG A 167 8.89 -5.28 -9.10
C ARG A 167 9.17 -3.88 -8.55
N ILE A 168 9.52 -3.78 -7.28
CA ILE A 168 9.85 -2.50 -6.61
C ILE A 168 11.20 -1.98 -7.12
N GLY A 169 12.19 -2.86 -7.27
CA GLY A 169 13.54 -2.53 -7.79
C GLY A 169 13.49 -1.91 -9.18
N ARG A 170 12.79 -2.56 -10.12
CA ARG A 170 12.59 -2.02 -11.47
C ARG A 170 11.90 -0.66 -11.49
N ARG A 171 11.12 -0.32 -10.47
CA ARG A 171 10.35 0.94 -10.39
C ARG A 171 11.14 2.03 -9.66
N SER A 172 11.92 1.68 -8.65
CA SER A 172 12.61 2.61 -7.75
C SER A 172 14.07 2.89 -8.17
N ILE A 173 14.78 1.88 -8.67
CA ILE A 173 16.18 2.01 -9.09
C ILE A 173 16.23 2.29 -10.59
N LYS A 174 16.48 3.56 -10.93
CA LYS A 174 16.56 4.04 -12.33
C LYS A 174 17.96 4.50 -12.74
N THR A 175 18.87 4.64 -11.78
CA THR A 175 20.19 5.24 -11.95
C THR A 175 21.25 4.40 -11.26
N LEU A 176 22.52 4.58 -11.68
CA LEU A 176 23.66 3.99 -10.98
C LEU A 176 23.75 4.46 -9.53
N THR A 177 23.42 5.73 -9.26
CA THR A 177 23.35 6.26 -7.89
C THR A 177 22.33 5.51 -7.04
N GLY A 178 21.13 5.26 -7.57
CA GLY A 178 20.12 4.47 -6.86
C GLY A 178 20.57 3.04 -6.61
N LEU A 179 21.25 2.42 -7.57
CA LEU A 179 21.82 1.08 -7.39
C LEU A 179 22.92 1.09 -6.31
N ALA A 180 23.81 2.08 -6.31
CA ALA A 180 24.85 2.23 -5.31
C ALA A 180 24.28 2.40 -3.90
N ILE A 181 23.21 3.21 -3.74
CA ILE A 181 22.50 3.36 -2.46
C ILE A 181 21.92 2.02 -2.00
N ALA A 182 21.29 1.26 -2.89
CA ALA A 182 20.73 -0.05 -2.56
C ALA A 182 21.80 -1.05 -2.10
N ILE A 183 22.94 -1.11 -2.81
CA ILE A 183 24.07 -1.98 -2.43
C ILE A 183 24.69 -1.54 -1.10
N ALA A 184 24.90 -0.23 -0.90
CA ALA A 184 25.42 0.30 0.35
C ALA A 184 24.47 0.01 1.54
N ALA A 185 23.16 0.09 1.31
CA ALA A 185 22.16 -0.28 2.31
C ALA A 185 22.25 -1.76 2.70
N VAL A 186 22.38 -2.66 1.71
CA VAL A 186 22.60 -4.11 1.97
C VAL A 186 23.85 -4.31 2.82
N ALA A 187 24.96 -3.70 2.44
CA ALA A 187 26.22 -3.83 3.17
C ALA A 187 26.12 -3.32 4.62
N ALA A 188 25.51 -2.14 4.81
CA ALA A 188 25.31 -1.55 6.14
C ALA A 188 24.44 -2.44 7.03
N MET A 189 23.31 -2.93 6.53
CA MET A 189 22.42 -3.81 7.30
C MET A 189 23.04 -5.20 7.55
N ALA A 190 23.87 -5.70 6.64
CA ALA A 190 24.58 -6.97 6.81
C ALA A 190 25.59 -6.92 7.97
N VAL A 191 26.19 -5.75 8.25
CA VAL A 191 27.08 -5.54 9.41
C VAL A 191 26.36 -5.07 10.67
N GLY A 192 25.02 -5.04 10.68
CA GLY A 192 24.21 -4.74 11.86
C GLY A 192 23.76 -3.29 12.02
N VAL A 193 23.96 -2.42 11.02
CA VAL A 193 23.37 -1.07 11.04
C VAL A 193 21.85 -1.16 10.94
N SER A 194 21.14 -0.47 11.85
CA SER A 194 19.68 -0.54 11.90
C SER A 194 19.03 0.07 10.66
N PHE A 195 18.00 -0.59 10.14
CA PHE A 195 17.21 -0.11 8.99
C PHE A 195 16.74 1.35 9.13
N PRO A 196 16.21 1.81 10.29
CA PRO A 196 15.76 3.20 10.44
C PRO A 196 16.91 4.21 10.21
N LEU A 197 18.12 3.90 10.67
CA LEU A 197 19.29 4.75 10.47
C LEU A 197 19.68 4.83 9.00
N VAL A 198 19.67 3.68 8.29
CA VAL A 198 19.97 3.63 6.85
C VAL A 198 18.96 4.46 6.05
N VAL A 199 17.67 4.38 6.41
CA VAL A 199 16.61 5.18 5.78
C VAL A 199 16.83 6.69 5.99
N VAL A 200 17.14 7.13 7.21
CA VAL A 200 17.39 8.54 7.51
C VAL A 200 18.60 9.07 6.72
N VAL A 201 19.70 8.31 6.70
CA VAL A 201 20.90 8.69 5.93
C VAL A 201 20.59 8.79 4.44
N ALA A 202 19.87 7.82 3.87
CA ALA A 202 19.49 7.84 2.47
C ALA A 202 18.54 9.01 2.14
N ALA A 203 17.60 9.34 3.03
CA ALA A 203 16.72 10.48 2.87
C ALA A 203 17.53 11.78 2.78
N ILE A 204 18.50 11.99 3.67
CA ILE A 204 19.42 13.14 3.67
C ILE A 204 20.22 13.18 2.36
N ILE A 205 20.81 12.05 1.95
CA ILE A 205 21.56 11.95 0.69
C ILE A 205 20.66 12.31 -0.50
N GLY A 206 19.44 11.79 -0.56
CA GLY A 206 18.48 12.08 -1.63
C GLY A 206 17.98 13.53 -1.62
N MET A 207 17.97 14.23 -0.48
CA MET A 207 17.68 15.67 -0.48
C MET A 207 18.76 16.48 -1.21
N VAL A 208 20.02 16.02 -1.15
CA VAL A 208 21.19 16.69 -1.73
C VAL A 208 21.45 16.23 -3.18
N ILE A 209 21.42 14.92 -3.43
CA ILE A 209 21.77 14.29 -4.70
C ILE A 209 20.50 13.83 -5.43
N ASP A 210 20.38 14.17 -6.70
CA ASP A 210 19.29 13.64 -7.52
C ASP A 210 19.55 12.19 -7.95
N VAL A 211 18.82 11.28 -7.31
CA VAL A 211 18.88 9.84 -7.58
C VAL A 211 17.98 9.43 -8.76
N ARG A 212 17.19 10.36 -9.33
CA ARG A 212 16.19 10.07 -10.37
C ARG A 212 16.71 10.25 -11.81
N THR A 213 17.83 10.94 -12.04
CA THR A 213 18.22 11.34 -13.40
C THR A 213 18.94 10.23 -14.20
N VAL A 214 18.22 9.66 -15.16
CA VAL A 214 18.78 9.40 -16.49
C VAL A 214 18.53 10.66 -17.32
N LYS A 215 19.57 11.24 -17.91
CA LYS A 215 19.47 12.37 -18.85
C LYS A 215 18.68 11.88 -20.08
N ARG A 216 17.36 12.09 -20.12
CA ARG A 216 16.56 11.87 -21.33
C ARG A 216 16.75 13.07 -22.25
N SER A 217 17.64 12.88 -23.22
CA SER A 217 17.72 13.66 -24.45
C SER A 217 16.43 13.52 -25.26
N GLY A 218 15.84 14.66 -25.67
CA GLY A 218 15.12 14.89 -26.93
C GLY A 218 13.94 14.01 -27.37
N HIS A 219 12.85 14.71 -27.72
CA HIS A 219 11.68 14.34 -28.53
C HIS A 219 10.41 13.74 -27.88
N GLU A 220 9.36 14.59 -27.92
CA GLU A 220 7.92 14.38 -28.22
C GLU A 220 7.14 13.31 -27.42
N LEU A 221 5.95 13.61 -26.90
CA LEU A 221 4.76 13.98 -27.67
C LEU A 221 3.95 15.12 -27.02
N THR A 222 3.69 16.15 -27.82
CA THR A 222 2.53 17.02 -27.67
C THR A 222 1.26 16.19 -27.89
N ASN A 223 0.56 15.86 -26.80
CA ASN A 223 -0.83 15.48 -26.90
C ASN A 223 -1.64 16.70 -26.43
N ASP A 224 -2.28 17.36 -27.39
CA ASP A 224 -3.34 18.30 -27.09
C ASP A 224 -4.37 17.64 -26.17
N PRO A 225 -4.87 18.35 -25.14
CA PRO A 225 -5.90 17.81 -24.28
C PRO A 225 -7.19 17.55 -25.09
N PRO A 226 -7.92 16.46 -24.84
CA PRO A 226 -9.25 16.27 -25.43
C PRO A 226 -10.14 17.43 -25.03
N GLN A 227 -10.51 18.25 -26.03
CA GLN A 227 -11.60 19.20 -25.90
C GLN A 227 -12.88 18.41 -25.64
N GLY A 228 -13.46 18.51 -24.44
CA GLY A 228 -14.81 18.00 -24.21
C GLY A 228 -15.17 17.36 -22.86
N VAL A 229 -14.50 17.67 -21.75
CA VAL A 229 -15.10 17.44 -20.41
C VAL A 229 -14.88 18.67 -19.55
N SER A 230 -15.99 19.38 -19.31
CA SER A 230 -16.06 20.57 -18.46
C SER A 230 -15.56 20.26 -17.05
N ALA A 231 -14.46 20.91 -16.67
CA ALA A 231 -13.95 20.99 -15.31
C ALA A 231 -14.91 21.78 -14.42
N ALA A 232 -16.01 21.15 -14.02
CA ALA A 232 -16.97 21.68 -13.06
C ALA A 232 -17.29 20.60 -12.01
N ALA A 233 -16.26 20.13 -11.31
CA ALA A 233 -16.43 19.53 -10.00
C ALA A 233 -16.42 20.66 -8.98
N HIS A 234 -17.44 20.71 -8.12
CA HIS A 234 -17.49 21.56 -6.94
C HIS A 234 -16.14 21.50 -6.18
N ASP A 235 -15.33 22.53 -6.35
CA ASP A 235 -14.41 22.92 -5.29
C ASP A 235 -15.32 23.37 -4.14
N PRO A 236 -15.35 22.68 -2.98
CA PRO A 236 -15.58 23.47 -1.78
C PRO A 236 -14.52 24.56 -1.84
N GLU A 237 -14.93 25.82 -1.86
CA GLU A 237 -14.03 26.95 -1.78
C GLU A 237 -13.29 26.81 -0.44
N VAL A 238 -12.20 26.03 -0.44
CA VAL A 238 -11.27 25.95 0.67
C VAL A 238 -10.58 27.29 0.59
N ALA A 239 -11.15 28.25 1.32
CA ALA A 239 -10.73 29.63 1.26
C ALA A 239 -9.20 29.69 1.33
N PRO A 240 -8.51 30.42 0.44
CA PRO A 240 -7.04 30.38 0.29
C PRO A 240 -6.28 30.54 1.62
N TRP A 241 -6.87 31.24 2.60
CA TRP A 241 -6.34 31.42 3.95
C TRP A 241 -6.36 30.15 4.83
N ARG A 242 -7.27 29.19 4.58
CA ARG A 242 -7.27 27.88 5.25
C ARG A 242 -6.14 26.97 4.78
N MET A 243 -5.65 27.14 3.54
CA MET A 243 -4.47 26.41 3.03
C MET A 243 -3.15 27.00 3.53
N ALA A 244 -3.14 28.29 3.90
CA ALA A 244 -1.97 28.97 4.46
C ALA A 244 -1.69 28.64 5.94
N THR A 245 -2.66 28.02 6.62
CA THR A 245 -2.53 27.73 8.06
C THR A 245 -2.25 26.23 8.26
N LEU A 246 -1.15 25.87 8.92
CA LEU A 246 -0.83 24.48 9.31
C LEU A 246 -1.84 23.86 10.30
N TRP A 247 -2.93 24.56 10.61
CA TRP A 247 -3.89 24.24 11.65
C TRP A 247 -4.58 22.88 11.47
N PRO A 248 -5.12 22.49 10.29
CA PRO A 248 -5.66 21.14 10.11
C PRO A 248 -4.64 20.03 10.37
N VAL A 249 -3.36 20.22 10.02
CA VAL A 249 -2.28 19.27 10.32
C VAL A 249 -2.05 19.19 11.84
N VAL A 250 -1.89 20.34 12.51
CA VAL A 250 -1.69 20.40 13.97
C VAL A 250 -2.87 19.78 14.71
N ARG A 251 -4.10 20.08 14.28
CA ARG A 251 -5.32 19.52 14.87
C ARG A 251 -5.38 18.01 14.70
N ALA A 252 -5.15 17.50 13.49
CA ALA A 252 -5.16 16.07 13.22
C ALA A 252 -4.04 15.33 13.95
N ALA A 253 -2.84 15.91 14.01
CA ALA A 253 -1.71 15.37 14.78
C ALA A 253 -2.01 15.34 16.28
N THR A 254 -2.61 16.39 16.83
CA THR A 254 -3.01 16.46 18.25
C THR A 254 -4.08 15.42 18.57
N ILE A 255 -5.14 15.33 17.76
CA ILE A 255 -6.19 14.32 17.93
C ILE A 255 -5.61 12.92 17.81
N GLY A 256 -4.78 12.67 16.79
CA GLY A 256 -4.10 11.41 16.58
C GLY A 256 -3.23 11.01 17.77
N LEU A 257 -2.47 11.95 18.32
CA LEU A 257 -1.64 11.74 19.51
C LEU A 257 -2.49 11.45 20.75
N VAL A 258 -3.61 12.16 20.94
CA VAL A 258 -4.53 11.90 22.06
C VAL A 258 -5.16 10.52 21.95
N VAL A 259 -5.63 10.14 20.76
CA VAL A 259 -6.19 8.80 20.50
C VAL A 259 -5.13 7.72 20.72
N TRP A 260 -3.92 7.94 20.22
CA TRP A 260 -2.78 7.04 20.43
C TRP A 260 -2.43 6.90 21.92
N ALA A 261 -2.34 8.02 22.64
CA ALA A 261 -1.99 8.04 24.06
C ALA A 261 -3.08 7.40 24.93
N ALA A 262 -4.35 7.62 24.61
CA ALA A 262 -5.47 6.98 25.28
C ALA A 262 -5.47 5.46 25.05
N ALA A 263 -5.26 5.02 23.80
CA ALA A 263 -5.10 3.60 23.49
C ALA A 263 -3.89 2.98 24.21
N TYR A 264 -2.76 3.70 24.24
CA TYR A 264 -1.53 3.23 24.89
C TYR A 264 -1.70 3.15 26.40
N GLY A 265 -2.32 4.17 27.00
CA GLY A 265 -2.70 4.19 28.40
C GLY A 265 -3.56 2.97 28.75
N GLY A 266 -4.57 2.67 27.93
CA GLY A 266 -5.40 1.47 28.09
C GLY A 266 -4.60 0.16 28.04
N VAL A 267 -3.68 0.03 27.07
CA VAL A 267 -2.80 -1.15 26.96
C VAL A 267 -1.97 -1.34 28.22
N VAL A 268 -1.45 -0.25 28.79
CA VAL A 268 -0.66 -0.27 30.04
C VAL A 268 -1.54 -0.56 31.25
N THR A 269 -2.65 0.15 31.43
CA THR A 269 -3.49 0.06 32.64
C THR A 269 -4.21 -1.28 32.75
N TRP A 270 -4.66 -1.85 31.63
CA TRP A 270 -5.32 -3.16 31.60
C TRP A 270 -4.35 -4.33 31.39
N ASN A 271 -3.03 -4.07 31.36
CA ASN A 271 -2.00 -5.09 31.14
C ASN A 271 -2.28 -6.00 29.94
N LEU A 272 -2.73 -5.40 28.83
CA LEU A 272 -3.15 -6.15 27.65
C LEU A 272 -1.96 -6.89 27.03
N ALA A 273 -2.23 -8.08 26.48
CA ALA A 273 -1.23 -8.98 25.91
C ALA A 273 -0.12 -9.39 26.92
N GLY A 274 -0.50 -9.70 28.16
CA GLY A 274 0.36 -10.35 29.15
C GLY A 274 1.66 -9.60 29.46
N GLY A 275 1.60 -8.27 29.58
CA GLY A 275 2.76 -7.42 29.85
C GLY A 275 3.62 -7.04 28.63
N ARG A 276 3.42 -7.69 27.47
CA ARG A 276 4.13 -7.33 26.23
C ARG A 276 3.45 -6.22 25.42
N GLY A 277 2.19 -5.90 25.73
CA GLY A 277 1.37 -4.91 25.02
C GLY A 277 2.04 -3.56 24.77
N PRO A 278 2.62 -2.88 25.79
CA PRO A 278 3.25 -1.56 25.59
C PRO A 278 4.43 -1.61 24.60
N ALA A 279 5.23 -2.68 24.67
CA ALA A 279 6.34 -2.89 23.75
C ALA A 279 5.86 -3.15 22.33
N MET A 280 4.76 -3.88 22.14
CA MET A 280 4.12 -4.09 20.84
C MET A 280 3.58 -2.78 20.27
N ALA A 281 2.83 -2.03 21.08
CA ALA A 281 2.28 -0.73 20.69
C ALA A 281 3.37 0.22 20.16
N MET A 282 4.50 0.30 20.87
CA MET A 282 5.64 1.11 20.45
C MET A 282 6.31 0.58 19.18
N LEU A 283 6.53 -0.74 19.07
CA LEU A 283 7.16 -1.32 17.88
C LEU A 283 6.32 -1.06 16.64
N PHE A 284 5.03 -1.39 16.67
CA PHE A 284 4.18 -1.30 15.49
C PHE A 284 3.80 0.14 15.12
N THR A 285 3.80 1.07 16.09
CA THR A 285 3.79 2.52 15.79
C THR A 285 5.02 2.91 14.98
N LYS A 286 6.22 2.50 15.42
CA LYS A 286 7.47 2.78 14.69
C LYS A 286 7.46 2.14 13.31
N THR A 287 6.98 0.90 13.19
CA THR A 287 6.83 0.21 11.91
C THR A 287 6.09 1.10 10.91
N THR A 288 4.94 1.64 11.28
CA THR A 288 4.18 2.52 10.37
C THR A 288 4.88 3.83 10.07
N LEU A 289 5.41 4.51 11.09
CA LEU A 289 6.09 5.80 10.91
C LEU A 289 7.36 5.69 10.04
N LEU A 290 7.97 4.51 9.99
CA LEU A 290 9.15 4.21 9.19
C LEU A 290 8.81 3.58 7.83
N SER A 291 7.53 3.32 7.54
CA SER A 291 7.06 2.68 6.32
C SER A 291 6.96 3.67 5.15
N LEU A 292 8.08 4.26 4.72
CA LEU A 292 8.14 5.15 3.56
C LEU A 292 8.30 4.32 2.27
N GLY A 293 7.37 4.47 1.32
CA GLY A 293 7.32 3.65 0.10
C GLY A 293 6.57 2.32 0.24
N GLY A 294 5.67 2.26 1.24
CA GLY A 294 4.75 1.14 1.46
C GLY A 294 5.23 0.10 2.45
N ALA A 295 4.32 -0.76 2.87
CA ALA A 295 4.53 -1.73 3.95
C ALA A 295 5.78 -2.61 3.77
N TYR A 296 6.18 -2.90 2.53
CA TYR A 296 7.36 -3.72 2.20
C TYR A 296 8.68 -3.19 2.78
N ALA A 297 8.78 -1.87 2.99
CA ALA A 297 10.00 -1.23 3.48
C ALA A 297 10.42 -1.74 4.86
N VAL A 298 9.44 -1.90 5.75
CA VAL A 298 9.67 -1.99 7.19
C VAL A 298 9.35 -3.36 7.77
N VAL A 299 8.59 -4.18 7.03
CA VAL A 299 8.24 -5.55 7.42
C VAL A 299 9.48 -6.42 7.73
N PRO A 300 10.55 -6.42 6.91
CA PRO A 300 11.75 -7.18 7.24
C PRO A 300 12.35 -6.79 8.59
N TRP A 301 12.40 -5.49 8.87
CA TRP A 301 12.90 -4.95 10.14
C TRP A 301 11.99 -5.34 11.31
N ALA A 302 10.66 -5.25 11.15
CA ALA A 302 9.72 -5.65 12.20
C ALA A 302 9.81 -7.15 12.53
N LEU A 303 10.06 -7.99 11.53
CA LEU A 303 10.32 -9.43 11.72
C LEU A 303 11.60 -9.67 12.53
N ASP A 304 12.71 -9.03 12.13
CA ASP A 304 13.99 -9.18 12.83
C ASP A 304 13.93 -8.66 14.27
N GLU A 305 13.26 -7.54 14.51
CA GLU A 305 13.05 -6.99 15.86
C GLU A 305 12.17 -7.92 16.72
N SER A 306 11.17 -8.57 16.11
CA SER A 306 10.30 -9.51 16.83
C SER A 306 11.04 -10.81 17.19
N LEU A 307 11.95 -11.26 16.34
CA LEU A 307 12.86 -12.38 16.64
C LEU A 307 13.84 -12.02 17.75
N ALA A 308 14.45 -10.83 17.70
CA ALA A 308 15.37 -10.35 18.72
C ALA A 308 14.71 -10.26 20.11
N ARG A 309 13.40 -10.02 20.16
CA ARG A 309 12.60 -9.97 21.39
C ARG A 309 12.06 -11.33 21.84
N GLY A 310 12.30 -12.40 21.08
CA GLY A 310 11.75 -13.73 21.33
C GLY A 310 10.22 -13.82 21.15
N TRP A 311 9.63 -12.90 20.39
CA TRP A 311 8.20 -12.93 20.06
C TRP A 311 7.89 -13.88 18.92
N LEU A 312 8.86 -14.07 18.04
CA LEU A 312 8.85 -15.03 16.95
C LEU A 312 10.03 -15.99 17.11
N GLU A 313 9.88 -17.16 16.50
CA GLU A 313 10.93 -18.11 16.20
C GLU A 313 11.36 -17.98 14.72
N PRO A 314 12.60 -18.37 14.35
CA PRO A 314 13.08 -18.22 12.97
C PRO A 314 12.15 -18.78 11.89
N PRO A 315 11.52 -19.97 12.06
CA PRO A 315 10.58 -20.51 11.06
C PRO A 315 9.32 -19.65 10.89
N GLU A 316 8.83 -19.05 11.99
CA GLU A 316 7.60 -18.25 12.01
C GLU A 316 7.75 -16.94 11.19
N ARG A 317 8.99 -16.55 10.84
CA ARG A 317 9.24 -15.44 9.92
C ARG A 317 8.61 -15.71 8.55
N PHE A 318 8.72 -16.95 8.05
CA PHE A 318 8.11 -17.34 6.78
C PHE A 318 6.59 -17.37 6.89
N ASP A 319 6.10 -17.89 8.00
CA ASP A 319 4.67 -18.06 8.25
C ASP A 319 3.97 -16.70 8.33
N ALA A 320 4.61 -15.72 8.98
CA ALA A 320 4.15 -14.35 9.02
C ALA A 320 4.06 -13.73 7.61
N LEU A 321 5.11 -13.87 6.79
CA LEU A 321 5.13 -13.35 5.42
C LEU A 321 4.10 -14.06 4.53
N ALA A 322 3.96 -15.38 4.65
CA ALA A 322 2.94 -16.14 3.94
C ALA A 322 1.54 -15.61 4.29
N MET A 323 1.26 -15.39 5.57
CA MET A 323 -0.04 -14.89 6.03
C MET A 323 -0.32 -13.47 5.53
N GLY A 324 0.69 -12.58 5.59
CA GLY A 324 0.56 -11.21 5.11
C GLY A 324 0.28 -11.10 3.60
N GLU A 325 0.81 -12.02 2.79
CA GLU A 325 0.64 -12.02 1.33
C GLU A 325 -0.57 -12.85 0.85
N ALA A 326 -0.97 -13.87 1.62
CA ALA A 326 -2.09 -14.75 1.29
C ALA A 326 -3.46 -14.20 1.73
N THR A 327 -3.49 -13.19 2.60
CA THR A 327 -4.73 -12.59 3.10
C THR A 327 -5.09 -11.30 2.35
N PRO A 328 -6.38 -10.95 2.28
CA PRO A 328 -6.79 -9.70 1.66
C PRO A 328 -6.46 -8.54 2.59
N GLY A 329 -6.22 -7.38 2.00
CA GLY A 329 -5.88 -6.17 2.74
C GLY A 329 -4.37 -5.89 2.73
N PRO A 330 -3.94 -4.79 3.34
CA PRO A 330 -2.59 -4.26 3.15
C PRO A 330 -1.55 -5.20 3.75
N LEU A 331 -0.42 -5.39 3.05
CA LEU A 331 0.65 -6.31 3.47
C LEU A 331 1.11 -6.10 4.92
N ILE A 332 1.02 -4.86 5.43
CA ILE A 332 1.39 -4.53 6.81
C ILE A 332 0.63 -5.38 7.83
N LEU A 333 -0.49 -6.01 7.48
CA LEU A 333 -1.22 -6.97 8.32
C LEU A 333 -0.38 -8.18 8.77
N VAL A 334 0.80 -8.41 8.18
CA VAL A 334 1.79 -9.31 8.78
C VAL A 334 2.06 -8.99 10.26
N VAL A 335 2.04 -7.71 10.66
CA VAL A 335 2.22 -7.31 12.06
C VAL A 335 1.10 -7.82 12.97
N THR A 336 -0.10 -8.02 12.45
CA THR A 336 -1.23 -8.61 13.18
C THR A 336 -0.91 -10.05 13.58
N PHE A 337 -0.32 -10.83 12.67
CA PHE A 337 0.15 -12.19 12.96
C PHE A 337 1.29 -12.19 14.00
N ILE A 338 2.26 -11.29 13.85
CA ILE A 338 3.37 -11.13 14.80
C ILE A 338 2.84 -10.79 16.19
N GLY A 339 1.95 -9.81 16.28
CA GLY A 339 1.32 -9.39 17.54
C GLY A 339 0.55 -10.54 18.19
N PHE A 340 -0.16 -11.34 17.41
CA PHE A 340 -0.86 -12.52 17.91
C PHE A 340 0.10 -13.51 18.57
N LEU A 341 1.16 -13.93 17.88
CA LEU A 341 2.13 -14.89 18.43
C LEU A 341 2.88 -14.32 19.63
N ALA A 342 3.24 -13.03 19.58
CA ALA A 342 3.88 -12.34 20.69
C ALA A 342 3.00 -12.37 21.95
N GLY A 343 1.68 -12.22 21.80
CA GLY A 343 0.71 -12.28 22.90
C GLY A 343 0.44 -13.71 23.35
N TRP A 344 0.28 -14.64 22.40
CA TRP A 344 0.06 -16.06 22.67
C TRP A 344 1.20 -16.66 23.52
N LYS A 345 2.44 -16.34 23.17
CA LYS A 345 3.66 -16.85 23.83
C LYS A 345 4.00 -16.16 25.16
N THR A 346 3.03 -15.48 25.79
CA THR A 346 3.20 -14.91 27.13
C THR A 346 3.14 -15.99 28.21
N LEU A 347 2.37 -17.06 27.97
CA LEU A 347 2.31 -18.25 28.80
C LEU A 347 2.89 -19.47 28.05
N PRO A 348 3.56 -20.42 28.73
CA PRO A 348 4.10 -21.61 28.08
C PRO A 348 3.06 -22.48 27.36
N ALA A 349 1.83 -22.55 27.89
CA ALA A 349 0.73 -23.30 27.29
C ALA A 349 0.01 -22.54 26.15
N GLY A 350 0.39 -21.28 25.90
CA GLY A 350 -0.35 -20.36 25.04
C GLY A 350 -1.46 -19.62 25.80
N ASP A 351 -1.50 -18.30 25.65
CA ASP A 351 -2.60 -17.45 26.13
C ASP A 351 -3.43 -16.93 24.94
N PRO A 352 -4.61 -17.53 24.67
CA PRO A 352 -5.43 -17.12 23.53
C PRO A 352 -5.96 -15.69 23.63
N ILE A 353 -6.24 -15.22 24.85
CA ILE A 353 -6.78 -13.88 25.09
C ILE A 353 -5.66 -12.85 24.87
N ALA A 354 -4.47 -13.11 25.42
CA ALA A 354 -3.31 -12.27 25.17
C ALA A 354 -2.92 -12.26 23.68
N GLY A 355 -3.08 -13.38 22.97
CA GLY A 355 -2.89 -13.46 21.52
C GLY A 355 -3.84 -12.53 20.76
N VAL A 356 -5.15 -12.60 21.02
CA VAL A 356 -6.13 -11.70 20.37
C VAL A 356 -5.84 -10.23 20.70
N TRP A 357 -5.51 -9.91 21.94
CA TRP A 357 -5.10 -8.56 22.30
C TRP A 357 -3.82 -8.13 21.60
N GLY A 358 -2.83 -9.03 21.48
CA GLY A 358 -1.59 -8.75 20.74
C GLY A 358 -1.86 -8.42 19.27
N ALA A 359 -2.75 -9.18 18.60
CA ALA A 359 -3.19 -8.90 17.24
C ALA A 359 -3.90 -7.55 17.12
N ALA A 360 -4.82 -7.25 18.06
CA ALA A 360 -5.56 -5.99 18.10
C ALA A 360 -4.64 -4.79 18.34
N ILE A 361 -3.69 -4.90 19.28
CA ILE A 361 -2.68 -3.87 19.58
C ILE A 361 -1.80 -3.65 18.35
N ALA A 362 -1.25 -4.71 17.77
CA ALA A 362 -0.39 -4.57 16.60
C ALA A 362 -1.11 -3.89 15.43
N THR A 363 -2.35 -4.27 15.17
CA THR A 363 -3.18 -3.65 14.13
C THR A 363 -3.46 -2.19 14.47
N ALA A 364 -4.02 -1.89 15.65
CA ALA A 364 -4.41 -0.54 16.03
C ALA A 364 -3.22 0.43 15.95
N PHE A 365 -2.09 0.07 16.57
CA PHE A 365 -0.91 0.94 16.61
C PHE A 365 -0.19 1.06 15.28
N ALA A 366 -0.35 0.08 14.37
CA ALA A 366 0.10 0.22 12.99
C ALA A 366 -0.79 1.19 12.18
N PHE A 367 -2.09 1.31 12.45
CA PHE A 367 -2.97 2.12 11.59
C PHE A 367 -3.33 3.51 12.14
N ILE A 368 -3.32 3.72 13.48
CA ILE A 368 -3.64 5.02 14.09
C ILE A 368 -2.83 6.18 13.49
N PRO A 369 -1.49 6.09 13.33
CA PRO A 369 -0.71 7.18 12.73
C PRO A 369 -1.17 7.51 11.30
N SER A 370 -1.49 6.49 10.50
CA SER A 370 -1.93 6.64 9.12
C SER A 370 -3.24 7.43 9.01
N PHE A 371 -4.21 7.17 9.87
CA PHE A 371 -5.45 7.96 9.91
C PHE A 371 -5.17 9.44 10.22
N ALA A 372 -4.33 9.71 11.21
CA ALA A 372 -3.98 11.07 11.60
C ALA A 372 -3.27 11.83 10.47
N MET A 373 -2.32 11.18 9.78
CA MET A 373 -1.58 11.76 8.67
C MET A 373 -2.48 12.07 7.47
N VAL A 374 -3.36 11.13 7.08
CA VAL A 374 -4.29 11.36 5.97
C VAL A 374 -5.28 12.46 6.30
N LEU A 375 -5.93 12.42 7.47
CA LEU A 375 -6.88 13.46 7.87
C LEU A 375 -6.23 14.83 8.04
N GLY A 376 -4.95 14.84 8.43
CA GLY A 376 -4.14 16.04 8.52
C GLY A 376 -3.84 16.63 7.16
N LEU A 377 -3.39 15.83 6.19
CA LEU A 377 -2.93 16.32 4.88
C LEU A 377 -3.98 16.31 3.76
N ALA A 378 -5.15 15.69 3.97
CA ALA A 378 -6.22 15.62 2.98
C ALA A 378 -6.59 16.97 2.35
N PRO A 379 -6.65 18.10 3.10
CA PRO A 379 -6.94 19.42 2.50
C PRO A 379 -5.90 19.91 1.48
N TRP A 380 -4.67 19.41 1.52
CA TRP A 380 -3.55 19.86 0.67
C TRP A 380 -3.28 18.95 -0.53
N VAL A 381 -4.11 17.92 -0.76
CA VAL A 381 -3.90 16.94 -1.84
C VAL A 381 -3.58 17.58 -3.20
N ARG A 382 -4.29 18.65 -3.56
CA ARG A 382 -4.10 19.34 -4.86
C ARG A 382 -2.90 20.27 -4.92
N SER A 383 -2.32 20.64 -3.78
CA SER A 383 -1.17 21.57 -3.70
C SER A 383 0.20 20.89 -3.84
N ILE A 384 0.23 19.56 -3.83
CA ILE A 384 1.46 18.77 -3.87
C ILE A 384 1.93 18.62 -5.32
N HIS A 385 2.97 19.36 -5.67
CA HIS A 385 3.60 19.35 -6.99
C HIS A 385 4.80 18.39 -7.02
N THR A 386 5.05 17.79 -8.18
CA THR A 386 6.18 16.89 -8.44
C THR A 386 7.49 17.67 -8.62
N GLY A 387 8.63 17.08 -8.25
CA GLY A 387 9.98 17.65 -8.46
C GLY A 387 10.64 18.31 -7.25
N SER A 388 10.09 18.16 -6.04
CA SER A 388 10.66 18.75 -4.83
C SER A 388 11.85 17.96 -4.26
N ARG A 389 12.58 18.54 -3.29
CA ARG A 389 13.66 17.83 -2.57
C ARG A 389 13.16 16.57 -1.84
N LEU A 390 11.92 16.60 -1.35
CA LEU A 390 11.24 15.48 -0.71
C LEU A 390 11.11 14.29 -1.66
N ASP A 391 10.79 14.61 -2.90
CA ASP A 391 10.65 13.65 -3.98
C ASP A 391 11.97 12.89 -4.21
N ARG A 392 13.10 13.60 -4.26
CA ARG A 392 14.43 12.99 -4.39
C ARG A 392 14.82 12.15 -3.18
N ALA A 393 14.49 12.61 -1.97
CA ALA A 393 14.66 11.85 -0.73
C ALA A 393 13.90 10.52 -0.76
N LEU A 394 12.64 10.53 -1.19
CA LEU A 394 11.82 9.32 -1.30
C LEU A 394 12.34 8.33 -2.35
N ALA A 395 12.96 8.82 -3.44
CA ALA A 395 13.62 7.94 -4.40
C ALA A 395 14.85 7.23 -3.78
N ALA A 396 15.65 7.95 -2.98
CA ALA A 396 16.76 7.36 -2.26
C ALA A 396 16.29 6.33 -1.20
N ILE A 397 15.22 6.64 -0.47
CA ILE A 397 14.59 5.70 0.46
C ILE A 397 14.09 4.46 -0.30
N GLY A 398 13.46 4.63 -1.46
CA GLY A 398 13.03 3.51 -2.31
C GLY A 398 14.18 2.58 -2.70
N ALA A 399 15.38 3.10 -2.93
CA ALA A 399 16.57 2.29 -3.17
C ALA A 399 17.00 1.49 -1.93
N VAL A 400 16.98 2.09 -0.73
CA VAL A 400 17.23 1.40 0.54
C VAL A 400 16.23 0.26 0.76
N VAL A 401 14.95 0.50 0.48
CA VAL A 401 13.88 -0.50 0.60
C VAL A 401 14.16 -1.71 -0.30
N VAL A 402 14.56 -1.46 -1.55
CA VAL A 402 14.94 -2.55 -2.47
C VAL A 402 16.13 -3.33 -1.92
N GLY A 403 17.13 -2.65 -1.35
CA GLY A 403 18.25 -3.31 -0.68
C GLY A 403 17.81 -4.17 0.52
N ALA A 404 16.93 -3.65 1.38
CA ALA A 404 16.40 -4.38 2.53
C ALA A 404 15.63 -5.65 2.11
N LEU A 405 14.79 -5.53 1.07
CA LEU A 405 14.05 -6.66 0.50
C LEU A 405 14.99 -7.69 -0.14
N ALA A 406 16.03 -7.25 -0.84
CA ALA A 406 17.04 -8.14 -1.42
C ALA A 406 17.79 -8.91 -0.32
N LEU A 407 18.19 -8.23 0.76
CA LEU A 407 18.83 -8.86 1.91
C LEU A 407 17.91 -9.87 2.58
N LEU A 408 16.62 -9.53 2.76
CA LEU A 408 15.62 -10.47 3.27
C LEU A 408 15.46 -11.68 2.34
N ALA A 409 15.33 -11.46 1.03
CA ALA A 409 15.19 -12.53 0.05
C ALA A 409 16.36 -13.52 0.11
N VAL A 410 17.60 -13.02 0.22
CA VAL A 410 18.80 -13.86 0.37
C VAL A 410 18.76 -14.65 1.67
N ARG A 411 18.43 -14.02 2.81
CA ARG A 411 18.33 -14.70 4.10
C ARG A 411 17.27 -15.82 4.07
N LEU A 412 16.09 -15.52 3.54
CA LEU A 412 15.01 -16.48 3.39
C LEU A 412 15.38 -17.62 2.42
N ALA A 413 16.07 -17.33 1.32
CA ALA A 413 16.51 -18.35 0.37
C ALA A 413 17.53 -19.31 0.98
N ILE A 414 18.49 -18.80 1.74
CA ILE A 414 19.48 -19.63 2.46
C ILE A 414 18.75 -20.54 3.45
N GLU A 415 17.85 -19.99 4.26
CA GLU A 415 17.13 -20.75 5.29
C GLU A 415 16.12 -21.76 4.70
N ALA A 416 15.52 -21.45 3.54
CA ALA A 416 14.57 -22.34 2.87
C ALA A 416 15.24 -23.46 2.06
N PHE A 417 16.40 -23.23 1.43
CA PHE A 417 17.02 -24.17 0.49
C PHE A 417 18.30 -24.83 1.01
N ALA A 418 18.99 -24.21 1.96
CA ALA A 418 20.23 -24.70 2.55
C ALA A 418 20.19 -24.56 4.09
N PRO A 419 19.20 -25.20 4.76
CA PRO A 419 19.13 -25.17 6.22
C PRO A 419 20.43 -25.70 6.81
N GLY A 420 21.05 -24.95 7.73
CA GLY A 420 22.35 -25.30 8.33
C GLY A 420 23.59 -24.96 7.48
N LYS A 421 23.44 -24.27 6.34
CA LYS A 421 24.54 -23.94 5.39
C LYS A 421 25.21 -25.17 4.76
N GLU A 422 24.55 -26.33 4.78
CA GLU A 422 25.03 -27.50 4.06
C GLU A 422 24.88 -27.31 2.54
N PRO A 423 25.71 -28.00 1.71
CA PRO A 423 25.56 -27.98 0.27
C PRO A 423 24.15 -28.39 -0.17
N LEU A 424 23.66 -27.86 -1.29
CA LEU A 424 22.34 -28.23 -1.86
C LEU A 424 22.24 -29.75 -2.01
N THR A 425 21.48 -30.38 -1.12
CA THR A 425 21.18 -31.81 -1.15
C THR A 425 20.07 -32.09 -2.18
N PRO A 426 19.92 -33.35 -2.66
CA PRO A 426 18.77 -33.73 -3.50
C PRO A 426 17.41 -33.40 -2.87
N SER A 427 17.31 -33.35 -1.54
CA SER A 427 16.10 -32.93 -0.82
C SER A 427 15.74 -31.44 -1.01
N ALA A 428 16.69 -30.60 -1.43
CA ALA A 428 16.45 -29.19 -1.74
C ALA A 428 15.84 -28.96 -3.14
N LEU A 429 15.86 -29.98 -4.03
CA LEU A 429 15.33 -29.84 -5.40
C LEU A 429 13.84 -29.51 -5.43
N LEU A 430 13.05 -30.16 -4.57
CA LEU A 430 11.60 -29.95 -4.54
C LEU A 430 11.22 -28.54 -4.04
N PRO A 431 11.76 -28.03 -2.92
CA PRO A 431 11.56 -26.63 -2.52
C PRO A 431 12.00 -25.62 -3.59
N VAL A 432 13.14 -25.84 -4.26
CA VAL A 432 13.61 -24.95 -5.33
C VAL A 432 12.65 -24.96 -6.52
N MET A 433 12.21 -26.14 -6.97
CA MET A 433 11.20 -26.29 -8.02
C MET A 433 9.89 -25.59 -7.65
N LEU A 434 9.41 -25.76 -6.42
CA LEU A 434 8.19 -25.12 -5.94
C LEU A 434 8.33 -23.59 -5.90
N SER A 435 9.49 -23.07 -5.49
CA SER A 435 9.80 -21.64 -5.55
C SER A 435 9.82 -21.09 -6.97
N LEU A 436 10.44 -21.80 -7.91
CA LEU A 436 10.49 -21.40 -9.32
C LEU A 436 9.10 -21.44 -9.97
N ALA A 437 8.32 -22.50 -9.70
CA ALA A 437 6.95 -22.63 -10.18
C ALA A 437 6.06 -21.49 -9.62
N SER A 438 6.17 -21.20 -8.32
CA SER A 438 5.46 -20.09 -7.69
C SER A 438 5.85 -18.75 -8.30
N GLY A 439 7.15 -18.48 -8.44
CA GLY A 439 7.65 -17.24 -9.03
C GLY A 439 7.22 -17.05 -10.48
N THR A 440 7.25 -18.10 -11.30
CA THR A 440 6.82 -18.05 -12.70
C THR A 440 5.32 -17.85 -12.83
N ALA A 441 4.50 -18.54 -12.04
CA ALA A 441 3.06 -18.35 -12.01
C ALA A 441 2.68 -16.91 -11.64
N LEU A 442 3.33 -16.32 -10.64
CA LEU A 442 3.09 -14.94 -10.21
C LEU A 442 3.63 -13.89 -11.20
N LEU A 443 4.78 -14.15 -11.81
CA LEU A 443 5.38 -13.27 -12.82
C LEU A 443 4.53 -13.19 -14.08
N ARG A 444 3.99 -14.32 -14.54
CA ARG A 444 3.12 -14.40 -15.72
C ARG A 444 1.66 -14.06 -15.42
N GLY A 445 1.30 -13.87 -14.14
CA GLY A 445 -0.06 -13.57 -13.72
C GLY A 445 -1.04 -14.74 -13.93
N TRP A 446 -0.54 -15.98 -13.95
CA TRP A 446 -1.36 -17.18 -14.12
C TRP A 446 -2.23 -17.46 -12.89
N LEU A 447 -1.69 -17.20 -11.70
CA LEU A 447 -2.34 -17.45 -10.42
C LEU A 447 -2.24 -16.19 -9.54
N ALA A 448 -3.29 -15.91 -8.78
CA ALA A 448 -3.27 -14.88 -7.76
C ALA A 448 -2.43 -15.33 -6.56
N THR A 449 -1.84 -14.37 -5.82
CA THR A 449 -0.99 -14.65 -4.65
C THR A 449 -1.60 -15.63 -3.64
N PRO A 450 -2.87 -15.50 -3.21
CA PRO A 450 -3.46 -16.44 -2.26
C PRO A 450 -3.53 -17.87 -2.80
N VAL A 451 -3.82 -18.02 -4.10
CA VAL A 451 -3.90 -19.34 -4.74
C VAL A 451 -2.53 -20.00 -4.77
N VAL A 452 -1.46 -19.24 -5.01
CA VAL A 452 -0.09 -19.75 -4.98
C VAL A 452 0.30 -20.21 -3.57
N VAL A 453 -0.01 -19.41 -2.54
CA VAL A 453 0.29 -19.80 -1.15
C VAL A 453 -0.51 -21.04 -0.73
N LEU A 454 -1.81 -21.10 -1.05
CA LEU A 454 -2.63 -22.27 -0.74
C LEU A 454 -2.20 -23.53 -1.52
N ALA A 455 -1.82 -23.39 -2.79
CA ALA A 455 -1.30 -24.50 -3.58
C ALA A 455 0.04 -25.01 -3.02
N ALA A 456 0.93 -24.10 -2.63
CA ALA A 456 2.19 -24.46 -1.99
C ALA A 456 1.98 -25.16 -0.64
N ALA A 457 1.01 -24.70 0.16
CA ALA A 457 0.59 -25.36 1.38
C ALA A 457 0.06 -26.78 1.12
N ALA A 458 -0.79 -26.95 0.11
CA ALA A 458 -1.33 -28.26 -0.26
C ALA A 458 -0.23 -29.23 -0.72
N VAL A 459 0.73 -28.76 -1.53
CA VAL A 459 1.92 -29.56 -1.92
C VAL A 459 2.72 -29.95 -0.68
N GLY A 460 2.92 -29.02 0.26
CA GLY A 460 3.57 -29.30 1.53
C GLY A 460 2.89 -30.41 2.32
N ILE A 461 1.56 -30.36 2.45
CA ILE A 461 0.77 -31.42 3.07
C ILE A 461 1.00 -32.75 2.34
N VAL A 462 0.82 -32.81 1.02
CA VAL A 462 0.98 -34.06 0.26
C VAL A 462 2.37 -34.67 0.45
N VAL A 463 3.43 -33.84 0.41
CA VAL A 463 4.81 -34.30 0.63
C VAL A 463 5.01 -34.80 2.05
N GLY A 464 4.49 -34.08 3.04
CA GLY A 464 4.57 -34.48 4.45
C GLY A 464 3.78 -35.75 4.79
N TRP A 465 2.80 -36.13 3.96
CA TRP A 465 2.10 -37.42 4.06
C TRP A 465 2.83 -38.58 3.39
N LEU A 466 3.72 -38.29 2.43
CA LEU A 466 4.50 -39.29 1.68
C LEU A 466 5.83 -39.67 2.36
N GLN A 467 6.25 -38.88 3.35
CA GLN A 467 7.44 -39.11 4.19
C GLN A 467 7.01 -39.71 5.53
#